data_AF-A0A530L7A4-F1
#
_entry.id   AF-A0A530L7A4-F1
#
_cell.length_a   1.000
_cell.length_b   1.000
_cell.length_c   1.000
_cell.angle_alpha   90.00
_cell.angle_beta   90.00
_cell.angle_gamma   90.00
#
_symmetry.space_group_name_H-M   'P 1'
#
loop_
_entity.id
_entity.type
_entity.pdbx_description
1 polymer ?
#
loop_
_entity_poly.entity_id
_entity_poly.type
_entity_poly.pdbx_seq_one_letter_code
_entity_poly.pdbx_strand_id
1 'polypeptide(L)' 'AGAPAKSRLLALEFEVLADSLELHFFDAGSVVSCSEADGFHIDAEAHRLLGTALARAVDAIGWSRST' A
#
# COMPACT_ATOMS: atom_id res chain seq x y z
N ALA A 1 -16.93 14.22 9.68
CA ALA A 1 -16.61 12.88 10.22
C ALA A 1 -16.76 11.84 9.12
N GLY A 2 -15.94 10.78 9.08
CA GLY A 2 -16.09 9.66 8.13
C GLY A 2 -14.85 9.27 7.34
N ALA A 3 -13.81 10.09 7.31
CA ALA A 3 -12.57 9.79 6.59
C ALA A 3 -11.91 8.46 7.02
N PRO A 4 -11.76 8.14 8.32
CA PRO A 4 -11.14 6.87 8.73
C PRO A 4 -11.93 5.64 8.26
N ALA A 5 -13.27 5.67 8.40
CA ALA A 5 -14.13 4.57 7.97
C ALA A 5 -14.07 4.32 6.47
N LYS A 6 -14.06 5.39 5.66
CA LYS A 6 -13.90 5.29 4.21
C LYS A 6 -12.50 4.83 3.81
N SER A 7 -11.46 5.31 4.48
CA SER A 7 -10.07 4.93 4.15
C SER A 7 -9.83 3.43 4.27
N ARG A 8 -10.45 2.77 5.26
CA ARG A 8 -10.35 1.32 5.47
C ARG A 8 -10.96 0.48 4.35
N LEU A 9 -11.79 1.07 3.50
CA LEU A 9 -12.37 0.38 2.35
C LEU A 9 -11.48 0.50 1.11
N LEU A 10 -10.55 1.46 1.06
CA LEU A 10 -9.80 1.77 -0.16
C LEU A 10 -8.95 0.59 -0.66
N ALA A 11 -8.39 -0.22 0.25
CA ALA A 11 -7.60 -1.38 -0.15
C ALA A 11 -8.43 -2.36 -1.00
N LEU A 12 -9.61 -2.74 -0.50
CA LEU A 12 -10.54 -3.62 -1.23
C LEU A 12 -10.99 -3.00 -2.56
N GLU A 13 -11.38 -1.73 -2.55
CA GLU A 13 -11.85 -1.06 -3.77
C GLU A 13 -10.75 -0.95 -4.84
N PHE A 14 -9.49 -0.73 -4.43
CA PHE A 14 -8.35 -0.67 -5.34
C PHE A 14 -7.94 -2.06 -5.84
N GLU A 15 -8.03 -3.10 -5.01
CA GLU A 15 -7.79 -4.49 -5.41
C GLU A 15 -8.79 -4.91 -6.50
N VAL A 16 -10.09 -4.67 -6.28
CA VAL A 16 -11.15 -4.95 -7.27
C VAL A 16 -10.89 -4.24 -8.60
N LEU A 17 -10.48 -2.97 -8.56
CA LEU A 17 -10.13 -2.19 -9.75
C LEU A 17 -8.89 -2.73 -10.46
N ALA A 18 -7.82 -3.02 -9.71
CA ALA A 18 -6.59 -3.57 -10.28
C ALA A 18 -6.84 -4.92 -10.97
N ASP A 19 -7.60 -5.82 -10.32
CA ASP A 19 -8.00 -7.10 -10.90
C ASP A 19 -8.78 -6.92 -12.21
N SER A 20 -9.73 -5.97 -12.24
CA SER A 20 -10.52 -5.69 -13.45
C SER A 20 -9.71 -5.14 -14.63
N LEU A 21 -8.54 -4.56 -14.34
CA LEU A 21 -7.63 -3.96 -15.30
C LEU A 21 -6.39 -4.82 -15.57
N GLU A 22 -6.32 -6.02 -14.98
CA GLU A 22 -5.16 -6.91 -15.03
C GLU A 22 -3.86 -6.22 -14.56
N LEU A 23 -3.96 -5.38 -13.54
CA LEU A 23 -2.84 -4.68 -12.92
C LEU A 23 -2.44 -5.34 -11.59
N HIS A 24 -1.19 -5.15 -11.19
CA HIS A 24 -0.74 -5.53 -9.86
C HIS A 24 -1.24 -4.55 -8.80
N PHE A 25 -1.69 -5.08 -7.65
CA PHE A 25 -2.09 -4.32 -6.47
C PHE A 25 -1.16 -4.58 -5.28
N PHE A 26 -1.00 -3.57 -4.43
CA PHE A 26 -0.23 -3.66 -3.19
C PHE A 26 -0.92 -2.85 -2.08
N ASP A 27 -1.34 -3.53 -1.01
CA ASP A 27 -1.94 -2.90 0.16
C ASP A 27 -0.87 -2.40 1.14
N ALA A 28 -0.59 -1.10 1.12
CA ALA A 28 0.33 -0.47 2.08
C ALA A 28 -0.14 -0.59 3.54
N GLY A 29 -1.45 -0.67 3.79
CA GLY A 29 -2.03 -0.80 5.12
C GLY A 29 -1.77 -2.16 5.77
N SER A 30 -1.43 -3.18 4.97
CA SER A 30 -1.00 -4.49 5.47
C SER A 30 0.43 -4.48 6.06
N VAL A 31 1.21 -3.43 5.78
CA VAL A 31 2.62 -3.32 6.19
C VAL A 31 2.80 -2.27 7.28
N VAL A 32 2.12 -1.13 7.18
CA VAL A 32 2.33 0.02 8.06
C VAL A 32 1.02 0.66 8.49
N SER A 33 1.07 1.39 9.61
CA SER A 33 -0.03 2.19 10.15
C SER A 33 0.40 3.65 10.29
N CYS A 34 -0.58 4.57 10.29
CA CYS A 34 -0.32 5.98 10.56
C CYS A 34 0.21 6.18 11.98
N SER A 35 1.07 7.16 12.16
CA SER A 35 1.59 7.60 13.45
C SER A 35 0.47 8.10 14.35
N GLU A 36 0.60 7.87 15.66
CA GLU A 36 -0.30 8.43 16.67
C GLU A 36 -0.23 9.97 16.76
N ALA A 37 0.82 10.59 16.19
CA ALA A 37 1.02 12.04 16.24
C ALA A 37 -0.15 12.82 15.62
N ASP A 38 -0.71 12.31 14.51
CA ASP A 38 -1.88 12.91 13.86
C ASP A 38 -2.90 11.89 13.31
N GLY A 39 -2.56 10.60 13.28
CA GLY A 39 -3.43 9.56 12.74
C GLY A 39 -3.56 9.56 11.22
N PHE A 40 -2.72 10.32 10.49
CA PHE A 40 -2.76 10.46 9.04
C PHE A 40 -1.41 10.21 8.35
N HIS A 41 -0.31 10.71 8.92
CA HIS A 41 1.02 10.52 8.35
C HIS A 41 1.71 9.31 8.96
N ILE A 42 2.59 8.67 8.19
CA ILE A 42 3.48 7.62 8.69
C ILE A 42 4.82 8.24 9.12
N ASP A 43 5.51 7.60 10.07
CA ASP A 43 6.81 8.07 10.54
C ASP A 43 7.97 7.57 9.68
N ALA A 44 9.20 7.94 10.06
CA ALA A 44 10.41 7.58 9.34
C ALA A 44 10.67 6.05 9.30
N GLU A 45 10.28 5.30 10.32
CA GLU A 45 10.45 3.85 10.35
C GLU A 45 9.42 3.16 9.46
N ALA A 46 8.16 3.57 9.55
CA ALA A 46 7.11 3.12 8.67
C ALA A 46 7.43 3.42 7.19
N HIS A 47 7.98 4.59 6.88
CA HIS A 47 8.46 4.89 5.52
C HIS A 47 9.51 3.88 5.02
N ARG A 48 10.48 3.50 5.85
CA ARG A 48 11.52 2.51 5.49
C ARG A 48 10.93 1.12 5.28
N LEU A 49 10.05 0.69 6.19
CA LEU A 49 9.38 -0.61 6.12
C LEU A 49 8.53 -0.71 4.85
N LEU A 50 7.71 0.31 4.57
CA LEU A 50 6.87 0.37 3.38
C LEU A 50 7.70 0.30 2.10
N GLY A 51 8.77 1.10 1.99
CA GLY A 51 9.64 1.09 0.83
C GLY A 51 10.31 -0.27 0.59
N THR A 52 10.76 -0.93 1.65
CA THR A 52 11.38 -2.26 1.57
C THR A 52 10.38 -3.34 1.14
N ALA A 53 9.17 -3.30 1.69
CA ALA A 53 8.10 -4.24 1.32
C ALA A 53 7.69 -4.05 -0.15
N LEU A 54 7.55 -2.81 -0.60
CA LEU A 54 7.18 -2.50 -1.98
C LEU A 54 8.28 -2.94 -2.97
N ALA A 55 9.55 -2.70 -2.66
CA ALA A 55 10.66 -3.16 -3.50
C ALA A 55 10.64 -4.69 -3.69
N ARG A 56 10.39 -5.45 -2.61
CA ARG A 56 10.23 -6.91 -2.68
C ARG A 56 9.03 -7.33 -3.52
N ALA A 57 7.90 -6.62 -3.43
CA ALA A 57 6.72 -6.89 -4.24
C ALA A 57 7.00 -6.68 -5.74
N VAL A 58 7.69 -5.59 -6.10
CA VAL A 58 8.10 -5.30 -7.48
C VAL A 58 9.05 -6.38 -8.04
N ASP A 59 10.01 -6.83 -7.24
CA ASP A 59 10.90 -7.93 -7.66
C ASP A 59 10.14 -9.25 -7.86
N ALA A 60 9.16 -9.55 -7.00
CA ALA A 60 8.37 -10.78 -7.08
C ALA A 60 7.51 -10.88 -8.34
N ILE A 61 7.01 -9.75 -8.85
CA ILE A 61 6.26 -9.71 -10.12
C ILE A 61 7.17 -9.67 -11.36
N GLY A 62 8.50 -9.64 -11.17
CA GLY A 62 9.47 -9.72 -12.25
C GLY A 62 9.64 -8.45 -13.10
N TRP A 63 9.07 -7.32 -12.65
CA TRP A 63 9.13 -6.04 -13.38
C TRP A 63 10.57 -5.59 -13.67
N SER A 64 11.49 -5.81 -12.74
CA SER A 64 12.90 -5.42 -12.86
C SER A 64 13.67 -6.16 -13.95
N ARG A 65 13.08 -7.19 -14.58
CA ARG A 65 13.70 -8.02 -15.64
C ARG A 65 13.10 -7.78 -17.03
N SER A 66 12.18 -6.84 -17.18
CA SER A 66 11.47 -6.57 -18.44
C SER A 66 12.19 -5.57 -19.37
N THR A 67 13.44 -5.23 -19.10
CA THR A 67 14.33 -4.45 -19.99
C THR A 67 15.28 -5.38 -20.75
#